data_AF-A0A9D3WCC7-F1
#
_entry.id   AF-A0A9D3WCC7-F1
#
_cell.length_a   1.000
_cell.length_b   1.000
_cell.length_c   1.000
_cell.angle_alpha   90.00
_cell.angle_beta   90.00
_cell.angle_gamma   90.00
#
_symmetry.space_group_name_H-M   'P 1'
#
loop_
_entity.id
_entity.type
_entity.pdbx_description
1 polymer ?
#
loop_
_entity_poly.entity_id
_entity_poly.type
_entity_poly.pdbx_seq_one_letter_code
_entity_poly.pdbx_strand_id
1 'polypeptide(L)'
;SIVDFGARAKSGLPTGSTSVDVMGYSLVILRDICAQDGLGDLKKDSVDVCYLRLSNDLTNVILSLLHDLEPPAIIRKTLKDTENQELNLGSTKLCPYKGFRRDLVARIGNCAYRRKNVQDEIRQKSNAENQQIVADLQLQGSVDMPELARLGLRVEVDQNTHRAKLVNIPGSYTKPVQ
;
A
#
# COMPACT_ATOMS: atom_id res chain seq x y z
N SER A 1 1.20 22.51 13.26
CA SER A 1 0.54 21.24 13.63
C SER A 1 0.53 21.12 15.15
N ILE A 2 -0.55 20.60 15.76
CA ILE A 2 -0.67 20.38 17.22
C ILE A 2 0.25 19.25 17.72
N VAL A 3 0.61 18.33 16.83
CA VAL A 3 1.58 17.25 17.10
C VAL A 3 2.76 17.38 16.13
N ASP A 4 3.97 17.32 16.68
CA ASP A 4 5.21 17.35 15.92
C ASP A 4 5.55 15.96 15.38
N PHE A 5 5.79 15.89 14.06
CA PHE A 5 6.21 14.68 13.35
C PHE A 5 7.67 14.78 12.86
N GLY A 6 8.39 15.83 13.26
CA GLY A 6 9.79 16.10 12.85
C GLY A 6 10.83 15.35 13.67
N ALA A 7 10.47 14.81 14.83
CA ALA A 7 11.36 14.04 15.70
C ALA A 7 10.89 12.60 15.90
N ARG A 8 11.83 11.65 15.78
CA ARG A 8 11.56 10.24 16.07
C ARG A 8 11.44 10.04 17.59
N ALA A 9 10.28 9.62 18.04
CA ALA A 9 10.06 9.36 19.45
C ALA A 9 10.82 8.12 19.96
N LYS A 10 11.27 8.21 21.21
CA LYS A 10 12.08 7.17 21.88
C LYS A 10 11.28 6.34 22.89
N SER A 11 10.15 6.88 23.38
CA SER A 11 9.27 6.27 24.38
C SER A 11 7.93 5.85 23.78
N GLY A 12 7.26 4.90 24.44
CA GLY A 12 5.83 4.66 24.23
C GLY A 12 4.99 5.70 24.97
N LEU A 13 3.67 5.53 24.96
CA LEU A 13 2.77 6.37 25.76
C LEU A 13 2.88 6.03 27.26
N PRO A 14 2.85 7.02 28.17
CA PRO A 14 2.88 8.46 27.90
C PRO A 14 4.28 8.95 27.50
N THR A 15 4.32 9.96 26.64
CA THR A 15 5.53 10.55 26.07
C THR A 15 6.01 11.80 26.82
N GLY A 16 5.16 12.38 27.67
CA GLY A 16 5.43 13.65 28.35
C GLY A 16 4.98 14.88 27.55
N SER A 17 4.45 14.68 26.34
CA SER A 17 3.75 15.72 25.58
C SER A 17 2.25 15.48 25.64
N THR A 18 1.52 16.39 26.28
CA THR A 18 0.07 16.26 26.46
C THR A 18 -0.67 16.08 25.13
N SER A 19 -0.28 16.78 24.06
CA SER A 19 -0.95 16.67 22.76
C SER A 19 -0.72 15.31 22.11
N VAL A 20 0.50 14.79 22.18
CA VAL A 20 0.86 13.45 21.68
C VAL A 20 0.15 12.37 22.49
N ASP A 21 0.08 12.55 23.82
CA ASP A 21 -0.52 11.58 24.72
C ASP A 21 -2.04 11.51 24.54
N VAL A 22 -2.73 12.66 24.45
CA VAL A 22 -4.17 12.72 24.15
C VAL A 22 -4.47 12.05 22.81
N MET A 23 -3.71 12.36 21.75
CA MET A 23 -3.86 11.71 20.45
C MET A 23 -3.61 10.19 20.55
N GLY A 24 -2.51 9.79 21.21
CA GLY A 24 -2.11 8.40 21.34
C GLY A 24 -3.14 7.56 22.08
N TYR A 25 -3.61 8.03 23.24
CA TYR A 25 -4.67 7.36 23.97
C TYR A 25 -5.98 7.33 23.20
N SER A 26 -6.34 8.41 22.48
CA SER A 26 -7.50 8.41 21.60
C SER A 26 -7.41 7.30 20.54
N LEU A 27 -6.25 7.13 19.91
CA LEU A 27 -6.03 6.05 18.94
C LEU A 27 -6.13 4.65 19.56
N VAL A 28 -5.59 4.46 20.77
CA VAL A 28 -5.68 3.20 21.51
C VAL A 28 -7.14 2.86 21.84
N ILE A 29 -7.90 3.81 22.37
CA ILE A 29 -9.33 3.64 22.67
C ILE A 29 -10.10 3.29 21.39
N LEU A 30 -9.87 4.03 20.31
CA LEU A 30 -10.53 3.79 19.02
C LEU A 30 -10.19 2.41 18.45
N ARG A 31 -8.93 1.97 18.55
CA ARG A 31 -8.50 0.63 18.15
C ARG A 31 -9.27 -0.44 18.92
N ASP A 32 -9.43 -0.26 20.22
CA ASP A 32 -10.09 -1.23 21.10
C ASP A 32 -11.60 -1.27 20.83
N ILE A 33 -12.25 -0.12 20.58
CA ILE A 33 -13.63 -0.06 20.10
C ILE A 33 -13.80 -0.80 18.78
N CYS A 34 -12.83 -0.65 17.85
CA CYS A 34 -12.88 -1.33 16.56
C CYS A 34 -12.65 -2.84 16.67
N ALA A 35 -11.98 -3.31 17.73
CA ALA A 35 -11.72 -4.73 18.00
C ALA A 35 -12.93 -5.48 18.57
N GLN A 36 -13.91 -4.76 19.13
CA GLN A 36 -15.11 -5.36 19.71
C GLN A 36 -16.02 -5.89 18.59
N ASP A 37 -15.84 -7.16 18.25
CA ASP A 37 -16.72 -7.87 17.31
C ASP A 37 -17.96 -8.35 18.06
N GLY A 38 -19.08 -7.67 17.79
CA GLY A 38 -20.43 -8.12 18.14
C GLY A 38 -20.63 -8.48 19.62
N LEU A 39 -20.86 -7.48 20.47
CA LEU A 39 -21.65 -7.76 21.68
C LEU A 39 -23.04 -8.17 21.20
N GLY A 40 -23.32 -9.47 21.32
CA GLY A 40 -24.62 -10.03 21.03
C GLY A 40 -25.72 -9.22 21.68
N ASP A 41 -26.77 -8.96 20.90
CA ASP A 41 -28.09 -8.58 21.39
C ASP A 41 -28.16 -7.36 22.33
N LEU A 42 -27.46 -6.27 22.03
CA LEU A 42 -27.79 -4.97 22.63
C LEU A 42 -28.44 -4.03 21.61
N LYS A 43 -29.58 -3.51 22.06
CA LYS A 43 -30.59 -2.72 21.34
C LYS A 43 -30.02 -1.62 20.45
N LYS A 44 -30.83 -1.32 19.44
CA LYS A 44 -30.70 -0.48 18.26
C LYS A 44 -30.29 1.00 18.46
N ASP A 45 -29.74 1.36 19.62
CA ASP A 45 -29.28 2.72 19.95
C ASP A 45 -27.73 2.87 19.84
N SER A 46 -27.03 1.78 19.46
CA SER A 46 -25.57 1.69 19.22
C SER A 46 -25.07 2.43 17.95
N VAL A 47 -25.86 3.35 17.39
CA VAL A 47 -25.57 4.00 16.10
C VAL A 47 -24.27 4.83 16.17
N ASP A 48 -23.97 5.44 17.33
CA ASP A 48 -22.83 6.35 17.50
C ASP A 48 -21.47 5.61 17.58
N VAL A 49 -21.39 4.49 18.29
CA VAL A 49 -20.18 3.65 18.36
C VAL A 49 -19.87 3.00 17.00
N CYS A 50 -20.92 2.61 16.27
CA CYS A 50 -20.77 2.13 14.90
C CYS A 50 -20.33 3.24 13.94
N TYR A 51 -20.85 4.47 14.07
CA TYR A 51 -20.48 5.63 13.26
C TYR A 51 -18.99 5.97 13.40
N LEU A 52 -18.45 5.91 14.62
CA LEU A 52 -17.02 6.13 14.87
C LEU A 52 -16.12 4.98 14.37
N ARG A 53 -16.60 3.74 14.43
CA ARG A 53 -15.91 2.54 13.88
C ARG A 53 -15.88 2.54 12.36
N LEU A 54 -16.88 3.14 11.71
CA LEU A 54 -17.13 3.10 10.27
C LEU A 54 -16.93 4.44 9.56
N SER A 55 -16.53 5.51 10.26
CA SER A 55 -16.30 6.79 9.60
C SER A 55 -15.22 6.61 8.53
N ASN A 56 -15.65 6.61 7.27
CA ASN A 56 -14.77 6.54 6.11
C ASN A 56 -13.76 7.69 6.13
N ASP A 57 -14.16 8.86 6.64
CA ASP A 57 -13.30 10.03 6.77
C ASP A 57 -12.15 9.80 7.75
N LEU A 58 -12.42 9.17 8.91
CA LEU A 58 -11.38 8.87 9.87
C LEU A 58 -10.43 7.77 9.37
N THR A 59 -10.96 6.78 8.64
CA THR A 59 -10.14 5.78 7.95
C THR A 59 -9.23 6.45 6.92
N ASN A 60 -9.73 7.43 6.16
CA ASN A 60 -8.95 8.20 5.20
C ASN A 60 -7.82 8.96 5.88
N VAL A 61 -8.12 9.69 6.96
CA VAL A 61 -7.10 10.43 7.72
C VAL A 61 -6.00 9.50 8.23
N ILE A 62 -6.35 8.32 8.74
CA ILE A 62 -5.37 7.33 9.20
C ILE A 62 -4.53 6.77 8.04
N LEU A 63 -5.16 6.46 6.91
CA LEU A 63 -4.46 5.97 5.72
C LEU A 63 -3.48 7.02 5.18
N SER A 64 -3.89 8.28 5.08
CA SER A 64 -3.01 9.39 4.67
C SER A 64 -1.87 9.59 5.67
N LEU A 65 -2.15 9.55 6.98
CA LEU A 65 -1.10 9.62 8.00
C LEU A 65 -0.11 8.44 7.86
N LEU A 66 -0.60 7.23 7.62
CA LEU A 66 0.23 6.04 7.46
C LEU A 66 1.10 6.08 6.21
N HIS A 67 0.57 6.67 5.13
CA HIS A 67 1.28 6.91 3.88
C HIS A 67 2.43 7.90 4.06
N ASP A 68 2.19 9.01 4.75
CA ASP A 68 3.20 10.04 5.00
C ASP A 68 4.32 9.61 5.96
N LEU A 69 4.13 8.50 6.71
CA LEU A 69 5.11 8.01 7.68
C LEU A 69 6.29 7.30 7.03
N GLU A 70 7.45 7.40 7.66
CA GLU A 70 8.68 6.77 7.17
C GLU A 70 8.58 5.26 7.01
N PRO A 71 9.04 4.70 5.88
CA PRO A 71 9.01 3.27 5.65
C PRO A 71 9.54 2.47 6.86
N PRO A 72 8.94 1.32 7.19
CA PRO A 72 9.44 0.46 8.25
C PRO A 72 10.94 0.14 8.09
N ALA A 73 11.64 -0.10 9.19
CA ALA A 73 13.08 -0.32 9.20
C ALA A 73 13.56 -1.45 8.26
N ILE A 74 12.72 -2.45 8.00
CA ILE A 74 13.01 -3.54 7.06
C ILE A 74 13.15 -3.00 5.63
N ILE A 75 12.23 -2.14 5.19
CA ILE A 75 12.23 -1.54 3.84
C ILE A 75 13.37 -0.53 3.69
N ARG A 76 13.67 0.22 4.75
CA ARG A 76 14.77 1.21 4.69
C ARG A 76 16.14 0.59 4.50
N LYS A 77 16.38 -0.59 5.09
CA LYS A 77 17.65 -1.30 4.92
C LYS A 77 17.86 -1.69 3.46
N THR A 78 16.83 -2.21 2.79
CA THR A 78 16.91 -2.61 1.38
C THR A 78 17.04 -1.42 0.43
N LEU A 79 16.43 -0.28 0.74
CA LEU A 79 16.55 0.94 -0.08
C LEU A 79 17.96 1.54 -0.01
N LYS A 80 18.62 1.45 1.14
CA LYS A 80 19.97 1.99 1.35
C LYS A 80 21.04 1.24 0.54
N ASP A 81 20.79 -0.03 0.23
CA ASP A 81 21.69 -0.83 -0.60
C ASP A 81 21.54 -0.50 -2.12
N THR A 82 20.55 0.32 -2.50
CA THR A 82 20.19 0.65 -3.90
C THR A 82 20.54 2.11 -4.28
N GLU A 83 21.34 2.81 -3.46
CA GLU A 83 21.63 4.24 -3.60
C GLU A 83 22.34 4.60 -4.94
N ASN A 84 21.55 4.96 -5.96
CA ASN A 84 21.92 5.91 -7.03
C ASN A 84 20.71 6.54 -7.75
N GLN A 85 19.49 6.41 -7.21
CA GLN A 85 18.34 7.19 -7.69
C GLN A 85 17.70 7.91 -6.52
N GLU A 86 17.80 9.24 -6.55
CA GLU A 86 17.02 10.18 -5.75
C GLU A 86 15.52 9.92 -5.99
N LEU A 87 14.97 8.96 -5.26
CA LEU A 87 13.54 8.90 -5.06
C LEU A 87 13.21 10.06 -4.12
N ASN A 88 12.49 11.04 -4.65
CA ASN A 88 11.98 12.24 -3.99
C ASN A 88 11.46 11.90 -2.57
N LEU A 89 12.35 11.98 -1.58
CA LEU A 89 12.08 11.66 -0.18
C LEU A 89 11.42 12.88 0.47
N GLY A 90 10.30 13.33 -0.10
CA GLY A 90 9.54 14.46 0.37
C GLY A 90 9.10 14.22 1.82
N SER A 91 9.61 15.05 2.73
CA SER A 91 9.20 15.22 4.13
C SER A 91 8.53 14.00 4.78
N THR A 92 9.30 12.94 4.98
CA THR A 92 8.76 11.73 5.56
C THR A 92 8.49 11.91 7.07
N LYS A 93 7.21 11.89 7.47
CA LYS A 93 6.81 12.10 8.86
C LYS A 93 7.38 10.99 9.74
N LEU A 94 7.91 11.36 10.91
CA LEU A 94 8.39 10.41 11.91
C LEU A 94 7.26 10.04 12.88
N CYS A 95 7.37 8.87 13.51
CA CYS A 95 6.39 8.44 14.50
C CYS A 95 6.51 9.28 15.80
N PRO A 96 5.40 9.91 16.27
CA PRO A 96 5.38 10.75 17.48
C PRO A 96 5.48 9.95 18.79
N TYR A 97 5.28 8.62 18.76
CA TYR A 97 5.60 7.71 19.86
C TYR A 97 5.95 6.30 19.35
N LYS A 98 6.64 5.52 20.19
CA LYS A 98 6.97 4.11 19.90
C LYS A 98 5.69 3.27 19.88
N GLY A 99 5.33 2.78 18.70
CA GLY A 99 4.11 2.01 18.49
C GLY A 99 3.07 2.71 17.63
N PHE A 100 3.23 4.00 17.32
CA PHE A 100 2.25 4.78 16.55
C PHE A 100 1.81 4.09 15.26
N ARG A 101 2.76 3.71 14.39
CA ARG A 101 2.45 2.98 13.13
C ARG A 101 1.65 1.70 13.40
N ARG A 102 2.02 0.92 14.43
CA ARG A 102 1.32 -0.31 14.81
C ARG A 102 -0.12 0.00 15.23
N ASP A 103 -0.35 1.05 16.00
CA ASP A 103 -1.69 1.40 16.48
C ASP A 103 -2.59 1.89 15.34
N LEU A 104 -2.05 2.65 14.38
CA LEU A 104 -2.76 2.99 13.13
C LEU A 104 -3.14 1.74 12.33
N VAL A 105 -2.17 0.84 12.09
CA VAL A 105 -2.40 -0.40 11.32
C VAL A 105 -3.38 -1.32 12.03
N ALA A 106 -3.26 -1.49 13.35
CA ALA A 106 -4.17 -2.31 14.14
C ALA A 106 -5.61 -1.77 14.07
N ARG A 107 -5.78 -0.44 14.13
CA ARG A 107 -7.08 0.17 13.98
C ARG A 107 -7.69 -0.10 12.60
N ILE A 108 -6.93 0.12 11.52
CA ILE A 108 -7.40 -0.18 10.15
C ILE A 108 -7.77 -1.66 10.04
N GLY A 109 -6.90 -2.55 10.52
CA GLY A 109 -7.14 -4.00 10.49
C GLY A 109 -8.41 -4.39 11.23
N ASN A 110 -8.63 -3.85 12.42
CA ASN A 110 -9.83 -4.10 13.22
C ASN A 110 -11.10 -3.55 12.54
N CYS A 111 -11.02 -2.38 11.90
CA CYS A 111 -12.11 -1.81 11.09
C CYS A 111 -12.44 -2.68 9.87
N ALA A 112 -11.44 -3.28 9.23
CA ALA A 112 -11.59 -4.07 8.03
C ALA A 112 -11.89 -5.56 8.31
N TYR A 113 -11.67 -6.03 9.54
CA TYR A 113 -11.85 -7.43 9.91
C TYR A 113 -13.28 -7.89 9.64
N ARG A 114 -13.42 -8.98 8.87
CA ARG A 114 -14.71 -9.57 8.44
C ARG A 114 -15.67 -8.59 7.72
N ARG A 115 -15.18 -7.47 7.20
CA ARG A 115 -15.98 -6.45 6.50
C ARG A 115 -15.45 -6.23 5.08
N LYS A 116 -15.98 -6.99 4.13
CA LYS A 116 -15.49 -7.00 2.74
C LYS A 116 -15.59 -5.63 2.05
N ASN A 117 -16.69 -4.91 2.27
CA ASN A 117 -16.86 -3.55 1.74
C ASN A 117 -15.75 -2.60 2.19
N VAL A 118 -15.39 -2.62 3.48
CA VAL A 118 -14.32 -1.79 4.05
C VAL A 118 -12.96 -2.22 3.50
N GLN A 119 -12.70 -3.52 3.38
CA GLN A 119 -11.46 -4.04 2.77
C GLN A 119 -11.30 -3.61 1.32
N ASP A 120 -12.37 -3.70 0.51
CA ASP A 120 -12.35 -3.32 -0.89
C ASP A 120 -12.11 -1.81 -1.06
N GLU A 121 -12.72 -0.98 -0.22
CA GLU A 121 -12.49 0.47 -0.20
C GLU A 121 -11.04 0.82 0.17
N ILE A 122 -10.49 0.20 1.21
CA ILE A 122 -9.08 0.38 1.61
C ILE A 122 -8.13 -0.06 0.49
N ARG A 123 -8.41 -1.20 -0.16
CA ARG A 123 -7.62 -1.72 -1.28
C ARG A 123 -7.59 -0.73 -2.44
N GLN A 124 -8.75 -0.16 -2.78
CA GLN A 124 -8.85 0.82 -3.87
C GLN A 124 -8.06 2.09 -3.55
N LYS A 125 -8.15 2.61 -2.33
CA LYS A 125 -7.45 3.84 -1.91
C LYS A 125 -5.95 3.66 -1.80
N SER A 126 -5.50 2.57 -1.18
CA SER A 126 -4.07 2.34 -0.91
C SER A 126 -3.27 1.97 -2.16
N ASN A 127 -3.94 1.56 -3.24
CA ASN A 127 -3.29 1.12 -4.48
C ASN A 127 -3.52 2.08 -5.65
N ALA A 128 -4.13 3.24 -5.42
CA ALA A 128 -4.48 4.19 -6.48
C ALA A 128 -3.23 4.67 -7.25
N GLU A 129 -2.14 4.98 -6.54
CA GLU A 129 -0.88 5.41 -7.17
C GLU A 129 -0.27 4.30 -8.03
N ASN A 130 -0.22 3.07 -7.52
CA ASN A 130 0.26 1.93 -8.29
C ASN A 130 -0.62 1.66 -9.51
N GLN A 131 -1.94 1.83 -9.39
CA GLN A 131 -2.87 1.69 -10.52
C GLN A 131 -2.60 2.76 -11.58
N GLN A 132 -2.34 3.99 -11.16
CA GLN A 132 -1.99 5.08 -12.07
C GLN A 132 -0.65 4.81 -12.77
N ILE A 133 0.38 4.42 -12.02
CA ILE A 133 1.68 4.04 -12.58
C ILE A 133 1.50 2.91 -13.60
N VAL A 134 0.77 1.86 -13.24
CA VAL A 134 0.52 0.72 -14.15
C VAL A 134 -0.29 1.13 -15.38
N ALA A 135 -1.24 2.05 -15.25
CA ALA A 135 -2.01 2.57 -16.38
C ALA A 135 -1.17 3.46 -17.31
N ASP A 136 -0.21 4.21 -16.74
CA ASP A 136 0.70 5.08 -17.48
C ASP A 136 1.89 4.33 -18.10
N LEU A 137 2.15 3.09 -17.64
CA LEU A 137 3.12 2.22 -18.29
C LEU A 137 2.62 1.86 -19.68
N GLN A 138 3.28 2.43 -20.69
CA GLN A 138 3.12 1.98 -22.07
C GLN A 138 3.67 0.56 -22.19
N LEU A 139 2.91 -0.34 -22.83
CA LEU A 139 3.42 -1.62 -23.32
C LEU A 139 4.57 -1.33 -24.29
N GLN A 140 5.81 -1.32 -23.81
CA GLN A 140 6.96 -1.48 -24.70
C GLN A 140 6.77 -2.84 -25.37
N GLY A 141 6.75 -2.85 -26.71
CA GLY A 141 6.49 -4.05 -27.50
C GLY A 141 7.46 -5.19 -27.15
N SER A 142 7.28 -6.35 -27.80
CA SER A 142 8.20 -7.46 -27.57
C SER A 142 9.65 -7.04 -27.82
N VAL A 143 10.53 -7.31 -26.85
CA VAL A 143 11.98 -7.10 -26.99
C VAL A 143 12.48 -8.00 -28.12
N ASP A 144 13.19 -7.42 -29.07
CA ASP A 144 13.78 -8.18 -30.18
C ASP A 144 14.93 -9.03 -29.64
N MET A 145 14.83 -10.35 -29.82
CA MET A 145 15.77 -11.32 -29.28
C MET A 145 16.55 -11.94 -30.44
N PRO A 146 17.83 -11.55 -30.63
CA PRO A 146 18.64 -12.00 -31.78
C PRO A 146 18.75 -13.53 -31.89
N GLU A 147 18.69 -14.23 -30.75
CA GLU A 147 18.75 -15.69 -30.66
C GLU A 147 17.50 -16.36 -31.26
N LEU A 148 16.31 -15.80 -31.01
CA LEU A 148 15.06 -16.29 -31.59
C LEU A 148 15.00 -15.95 -33.08
N ALA A 149 15.47 -14.76 -33.47
CA ALA A 149 15.56 -14.38 -34.88
C ALA A 149 16.46 -15.33 -35.69
N ARG A 150 17.57 -15.81 -35.11
CA ARG A 150 18.43 -16.85 -35.71
C ARG A 150 17.71 -18.19 -35.89
N LEU A 151 16.75 -18.50 -35.04
CA LEU A 151 15.90 -19.69 -35.13
C LEU A 151 14.67 -19.48 -36.03
N GLY A 152 14.53 -18.30 -36.66
CA GLY A 152 13.37 -17.96 -37.48
C GLY A 152 12.11 -17.70 -36.67
N LEU A 153 12.23 -17.36 -35.38
CA LEU A 153 11.13 -17.15 -34.45
C LEU A 153 11.09 -15.70 -33.96
N ARG A 154 9.88 -15.17 -33.74
CA ARG A 154 9.65 -13.85 -33.12
C ARG A 154 8.63 -13.98 -32.00
N VAL A 155 8.80 -13.22 -30.92
CA VAL A 155 7.77 -13.05 -29.90
C VAL A 155 6.86 -11.89 -30.31
N GLU A 156 5.55 -12.13 -30.36
CA GLU A 156 4.52 -11.12 -30.57
C GLU A 156 3.56 -11.11 -29.39
N VAL A 157 2.92 -9.97 -29.14
CA VAL A 157 1.86 -9.87 -28.14
C VAL A 157 0.52 -10.05 -28.85
N ASP A 158 -0.21 -11.09 -28.48
CA ASP A 158 -1.57 -11.35 -28.98
C ASP A 158 -2.50 -10.22 -28.54
N GLN A 159 -3.17 -9.56 -29.49
CA GLN A 159 -3.99 -8.38 -29.19
C GLN A 159 -5.31 -8.69 -28.47
N ASN A 160 -5.80 -9.93 -28.52
CA ASN A 160 -7.05 -10.34 -27.88
C ASN A 160 -6.83 -10.78 -26.44
N THR A 161 -5.68 -11.39 -26.17
CA THR A 161 -5.35 -11.99 -24.86
C THR A 161 -4.26 -11.24 -24.11
N HIS A 162 -3.58 -10.29 -24.77
CA HIS A 162 -2.39 -9.58 -24.29
C HIS A 162 -1.25 -10.52 -23.85
N ARG A 163 -1.25 -11.76 -24.33
CA ARG A 163 -0.22 -12.76 -24.01
C ARG A 163 0.89 -12.78 -25.06
N ALA A 164 2.12 -12.98 -24.62
CA ALA A 164 3.25 -13.24 -25.52
C ALA A 164 3.07 -14.59 -26.23
N LYS A 165 3.30 -14.61 -27.54
CA LYS A 165 3.22 -15.78 -28.42
C LYS A 165 4.44 -15.83 -29.33
N LEU A 166 5.00 -17.03 -29.52
CA LEU A 166 6.04 -17.25 -30.53
C LEU A 166 5.40 -17.47 -31.91
N VAL A 167 5.89 -16.74 -32.91
CA VAL A 167 5.47 -16.86 -34.30
C VAL A 167 6.67 -17.14 -35.20
N ASN A 168 6.45 -17.84 -36.31
CA ASN A 168 7.47 -18.06 -37.33
C ASN A 168 7.66 -16.80 -38.18
N ILE A 169 8.90 -16.47 -38.50
CA ILE A 169 9.27 -15.41 -39.44
C ILE A 169 9.20 -16.00 -40.86
N PRO A 170 8.25 -15.54 -41.72
CA PRO A 170 8.12 -16.05 -43.08
C PRO A 170 9.36 -15.70 -43.91
N GLY A 171 10.01 -16.71 -44.49
CA GLY A 171 11.23 -16.57 -45.32
C GLY A 171 12.51 -17.17 -44.74
N SER A 172 12.48 -17.70 -43.51
CA SER A 172 13.66 -18.29 -42.83
C SER A 172 13.95 -19.76 -43.19
N TYR A 173 13.13 -20.40 -44.04
CA TYR A 173 13.41 -21.74 -44.54
C TYR A 173 14.55 -21.70 -45.59
N THR A 174 15.80 -21.78 -45.13
CA THR A 174 16.87 -22.28 -45.98
C THR A 174 16.66 -23.79 -46.12
N LYS A 175 16.20 -24.24 -47.30
CA LYS A 175 16.18 -25.67 -47.62
C LYS A 175 17.61 -26.21 -47.49
N PRO A 176 17.84 -27.39 -46.87
CA PRO A 176 19.15 -27.99 -46.89
C PRO A 176 19.55 -28.26 -48.34
N VAL A 177 20.73 -27.79 -48.73
CA VAL A 177 21.35 -28.12 -50.02
C VAL A 177 21.63 -29.62 -50.02
N GLN A 178 21.14 -30.29 -51.06
CA GLN A 178 21.21 -31.74 -51.26
C GLN A 178 22.62 -32.20 -51.61
#